data_AF-A0A1I5UNU6-F1
#
_entry.id   AF-A0A1I5UNU6-F1
#
_cell.length_a   1.000
_cell.length_b   1.000
_cell.length_c   1.000
_cell.angle_alpha   90.00
_cell.angle_beta   90.00
_cell.angle_gamma   90.00
#
_symmetry.space_group_name_H-M   'P 1'
#
loop_
_entity.id
_entity.type
_entity.pdbx_description
1 polymer ?
#
loop_
_entity_poly.entity_id
_entity_poly.type
_entity_poly.pdbx_seq_one_letter_code
_entity_poly.pdbx_strand_id
1 'polypeptide(L)'
;MGQVRHGCATTTHAVRAAIQRSQASLATLSRELGINPKTVAKRRKRATVEDLKTGPKAPHSTTLSEAEEAVVVAFRRHTLLPLDDCLYALQPSLPHLTRSALHRCLQRHGISRLPDVEGDKPKRQRFKRYPIGFFHIDIAEVQTAEGKLYLFVGIDRTSKFAVNGQVERMNRTIKEATVKRFHYESHDQLRTHLADFMAAYNFARRLKTLCGLTPYEYIAKIWTSEPDRFIVDPILQMPGLNT
;
A
#
# COMPACT_ATOMS: atom_id res chain seq x y z
N MET A 1 28.81 -6.10 -10.94
CA MET A 1 27.37 -6.00 -10.61
C MET A 1 26.63 -7.22 -11.13
N GLY A 2 25.82 -7.88 -10.31
CA GLY A 2 25.12 -9.11 -10.71
C GLY A 2 24.07 -8.84 -11.79
N GLN A 3 24.21 -9.49 -12.94
CA GLN A 3 23.21 -9.45 -14.01
C GLN A 3 21.90 -10.05 -13.48
N VAL A 4 20.82 -9.25 -13.44
CA VAL A 4 19.49 -9.73 -13.06
C VAL A 4 19.01 -10.69 -14.14
N ARG A 5 18.89 -11.96 -13.79
CA ARG A 5 18.40 -13.01 -14.70
C ARG A 5 17.03 -13.49 -14.28
N HIS A 6 16.27 -13.93 -15.26
CA HIS A 6 15.10 -14.74 -15.00
C HIS A 6 15.52 -16.04 -14.29
N GLY A 7 14.76 -16.50 -13.30
CA GLY A 7 15.11 -17.70 -12.50
C GLY A 7 15.31 -18.96 -13.34
N CYS A 8 14.62 -19.07 -14.47
CA CYS A 8 14.74 -20.20 -15.42
C CYS A 8 15.84 -20.02 -16.48
N ALA A 9 16.70 -19.00 -16.40
CA ALA A 9 17.71 -18.73 -17.42
C ALA A 9 18.91 -19.69 -17.33
N THR A 10 18.92 -20.72 -18.18
CA THR A 10 19.98 -21.75 -18.22
C THR A 10 21.33 -21.22 -18.73
N THR A 11 21.34 -20.17 -19.58
CA THR A 11 22.58 -19.59 -20.12
C THR A 11 23.02 -18.37 -19.32
N THR A 12 23.95 -18.58 -18.40
CA THR A 12 24.59 -17.51 -17.61
C THR A 12 25.58 -16.71 -18.45
N HIS A 13 25.96 -15.51 -18.00
CA HIS A 13 27.02 -14.70 -18.59
C HIS A 13 28.33 -15.49 -18.70
N ALA A 14 28.69 -16.23 -17.66
CA ALA A 14 29.88 -17.09 -17.66
C ALA A 14 29.78 -18.18 -18.73
N VAL A 15 28.64 -18.87 -18.84
CA VAL A 15 28.38 -19.89 -19.87
C VAL A 15 28.45 -19.28 -21.28
N ARG A 16 27.86 -18.11 -21.50
CA ARG A 16 27.88 -17.42 -22.80
C ARG A 16 29.30 -16.98 -23.19
N ALA A 17 30.07 -16.47 -22.24
CA ALA A 17 31.48 -16.09 -22.47
C ALA A 17 32.35 -17.32 -22.75
N ALA A 18 32.09 -18.45 -22.08
CA ALA A 18 32.77 -19.71 -22.35
C ALA A 18 32.47 -20.23 -23.76
N ILE A 19 31.20 -20.15 -24.21
CA ILE A 19 30.79 -20.54 -25.58
C ILE A 19 31.49 -19.69 -26.65
N GLN A 20 31.66 -18.39 -26.41
CA GLN A 20 32.33 -17.49 -27.37
C GLN A 20 33.85 -17.76 -27.46
N ARG A 21 34.52 -18.06 -26.34
CA ARG A 21 35.98 -18.30 -26.32
C ARG A 21 36.38 -19.70 -26.76
N SER A 22 35.50 -20.69 -26.59
CA SER A 22 35.81 -22.08 -26.91
C SER A 22 35.89 -22.31 -28.42
N GLN A 23 36.88 -23.09 -28.87
CA GLN A 23 37.02 -23.60 -30.24
C GLN A 23 36.40 -25.00 -30.42
N ALA A 24 35.82 -25.58 -29.37
CA ALA A 24 35.26 -26.94 -29.42
C ALA A 24 34.05 -27.04 -30.35
N SER A 25 33.71 -28.25 -30.78
CA SER A 25 32.53 -28.47 -31.64
C SER A 25 31.22 -28.09 -30.91
N LEU A 26 30.17 -27.76 -31.68
CA LEU A 26 28.85 -27.45 -31.12
C LEU A 26 28.27 -28.62 -30.31
N ALA A 27 28.52 -29.85 -30.74
CA ALA A 27 28.05 -31.06 -30.08
C ALA A 27 28.75 -31.28 -28.72
N THR A 28 30.06 -31.01 -28.66
CA THR A 28 30.85 -31.11 -27.43
C THR A 28 30.35 -30.11 -26.39
N LEU A 29 30.24 -28.83 -26.76
CA LEU A 29 29.74 -27.78 -25.87
C LEU A 29 28.29 -28.00 -25.43
N SER A 30 27.46 -28.53 -26.32
CA SER A 30 26.07 -28.87 -25.99
C SER A 30 25.99 -29.92 -24.87
N ARG A 31 26.84 -30.95 -24.94
CA ARG A 31 26.89 -32.04 -23.96
C ARG A 31 27.46 -31.57 -22.62
N GLU A 32 28.56 -30.82 -22.64
CA GLU A 32 29.21 -30.30 -21.43
C GLU A 32 28.35 -29.31 -20.65
N LEU A 33 27.65 -28.43 -21.38
CA LEU A 33 26.87 -27.35 -20.77
C LEU A 33 25.38 -27.69 -20.60
N GLY A 34 24.92 -28.84 -21.09
CA GLY A 34 23.51 -29.27 -21.01
C GLY A 34 22.54 -28.34 -21.74
N ILE A 35 22.97 -27.70 -22.84
CA ILE A 35 22.18 -26.72 -23.60
C ILE A 35 21.97 -27.16 -25.05
N ASN A 36 20.83 -26.78 -25.64
CA ASN A 36 20.49 -27.12 -27.02
C ASN A 36 21.60 -26.65 -28.00
N PRO A 37 22.06 -27.49 -28.95
CA PRO A 37 23.07 -27.12 -29.95
C PRO A 37 22.76 -25.84 -30.73
N LYS A 38 21.47 -25.58 -31.03
CA LYS A 38 21.03 -24.34 -31.69
C LYS A 38 21.33 -23.10 -30.84
N THR A 39 21.22 -23.23 -29.52
CA THR A 39 21.55 -22.16 -28.56
C THR A 39 23.05 -21.89 -28.52
N VAL A 40 23.89 -22.94 -28.56
CA VAL A 40 25.36 -22.82 -28.65
C VAL A 40 25.73 -22.08 -29.93
N ALA A 41 25.21 -22.52 -31.08
CA ALA A 41 25.45 -21.90 -32.37
C ALA A 41 25.02 -20.43 -32.40
N LYS A 42 23.81 -20.13 -31.88
CA LYS A 42 23.27 -18.77 -31.77
C LYS A 42 24.14 -17.87 -30.89
N ARG A 43 24.63 -18.37 -29.74
CA ARG A 43 25.46 -17.57 -28.82
C ARG A 43 26.88 -17.38 -29.35
N ARG A 44 27.48 -18.38 -30.00
CA ARG A 44 28.81 -18.27 -30.63
C ARG A 44 28.86 -17.21 -31.74
N LYS A 45 27.78 -17.05 -32.51
CA LYS A 45 27.67 -16.03 -33.58
C LYS A 45 27.40 -14.60 -33.08
N ARG A 46 27.04 -14.40 -31.81
CA ARG A 46 26.75 -13.04 -31.30
C ARG A 46 28.03 -12.29 -31.03
N ALA A 47 28.04 -10.99 -31.28
CA ALA A 47 29.16 -10.10 -30.93
C ALA A 47 29.28 -9.87 -29.41
N THR A 48 28.17 -9.86 -28.67
CA THR A 48 28.15 -9.54 -27.24
C THR A 48 27.58 -10.67 -26.38
N VAL A 49 28.09 -10.78 -25.15
CA VAL A 49 27.64 -11.73 -24.10
C VAL A 49 26.40 -11.19 -23.37
N GLU A 50 26.24 -9.88 -23.37
CA GLU A 50 25.17 -9.17 -22.69
C GLU A 50 23.78 -9.50 -23.24
N ASP A 51 22.77 -9.41 -22.38
CA ASP A 51 21.39 -9.49 -22.83
C ASP A 51 20.97 -8.15 -23.42
N LEU A 52 20.68 -8.19 -24.72
CA LEU A 52 20.07 -7.05 -25.41
C LEU A 52 18.57 -7.01 -25.08
N LYS A 53 18.03 -5.80 -24.94
CA LYS A 53 16.59 -5.60 -24.82
C LYS A 53 15.90 -6.30 -26.00
N THR A 54 14.99 -7.21 -25.69
CA THR A 54 14.17 -7.88 -26.67
C THR A 54 12.87 -7.09 -26.81
N GLY A 55 12.61 -6.53 -27.99
CA GLY A 55 11.42 -5.72 -28.26
C GLY A 55 11.68 -4.62 -29.30
N PRO A 56 10.65 -3.82 -29.63
CA PRO A 56 10.77 -2.68 -30.54
C PRO A 56 11.81 -1.67 -30.04
N LYS A 57 12.60 -1.11 -30.96
CA LYS A 57 13.59 -0.06 -30.63
C LYS A 57 12.93 1.20 -30.07
N ALA A 58 11.75 1.55 -30.61
CA ALA A 58 10.93 2.65 -30.15
C ALA A 58 9.56 2.10 -29.70
N PRO A 59 9.30 1.97 -28.38
CA PRO A 59 8.03 1.45 -27.89
C PRO A 59 6.95 2.55 -27.96
N HIS A 60 5.96 2.37 -28.84
CA HIS A 60 4.80 3.27 -28.97
C HIS A 60 3.53 2.62 -28.44
N SER A 61 2.57 3.44 -28.00
CA SER A 61 1.23 2.97 -27.68
C SER A 61 0.49 2.62 -28.97
N THR A 62 -0.21 1.49 -29.01
CA THR A 62 -1.17 1.18 -30.09
C THR A 62 -2.55 1.79 -29.84
N THR A 63 -2.78 2.31 -28.62
CA THR A 63 -4.10 2.74 -28.14
C THR A 63 -4.17 4.24 -27.84
N LEU A 64 -3.04 4.94 -27.77
CA LEU A 64 -2.98 6.37 -27.49
C LEU A 64 -2.20 7.03 -28.62
N SER A 65 -2.75 8.12 -29.15
CA SER A 65 -2.02 9.03 -30.04
C SER A 65 -0.94 9.79 -29.27
N GLU A 66 0.00 10.39 -30.00
CA GLU A 66 1.07 11.20 -29.41
C GLU A 66 0.54 12.38 -28.59
N ALA A 67 -0.56 13.00 -29.05
CA ALA A 67 -1.22 14.09 -28.35
C ALA A 67 -1.86 13.62 -27.03
N GLU A 68 -2.57 12.50 -27.03
CA GLU A 68 -3.19 11.93 -25.82
C GLU A 68 -2.12 11.47 -24.81
N GLU A 69 -1.03 10.89 -25.31
CA GLU A 69 0.12 10.51 -24.50
C GLU A 69 0.77 11.75 -23.85
N ALA A 70 0.92 12.85 -24.57
CA ALA A 70 1.41 14.12 -24.03
C ALA A 70 0.47 14.67 -22.93
N VAL A 71 -0.85 14.62 -23.14
CA VAL A 71 -1.85 15.03 -22.13
C VAL A 71 -1.73 14.18 -20.87
N VAL A 72 -1.66 12.86 -21.00
CA VAL A 72 -1.49 11.93 -19.87
C VAL A 72 -0.21 12.23 -19.08
N VAL A 73 0.91 12.46 -19.78
CA VAL A 73 2.21 12.75 -19.16
C VAL A 73 2.19 14.10 -18.43
N ALA A 74 1.64 15.15 -19.06
CA ALA A 74 1.48 16.45 -18.45
C ALA A 74 0.58 16.37 -17.20
N PHE A 75 -0.58 15.74 -17.32
CA PHE A 75 -1.52 15.55 -16.22
C PHE A 75 -0.85 14.84 -15.03
N ARG A 76 -0.10 13.76 -15.29
CA ARG A 76 0.62 13.02 -14.24
C ARG A 76 1.67 13.87 -13.53
N ARG A 77 2.43 14.68 -14.27
CA ARG A 77 3.50 15.53 -13.70
C ARG A 77 2.94 16.68 -12.85
N HIS A 78 1.79 17.21 -13.21
CA HIS A 78 1.17 18.34 -12.49
C HIS A 78 0.33 17.90 -11.29
N THR A 79 -0.38 16.77 -11.40
CA THR A 79 -1.35 16.37 -10.36
C THR A 79 -0.76 15.42 -9.32
N LEU A 80 0.29 14.66 -9.67
CA LEU A 80 0.90 13.62 -8.82
C LEU A 80 -0.13 12.65 -8.20
N LEU A 81 -1.28 12.47 -8.87
CA LEU A 81 -2.33 11.58 -8.42
C LEU A 81 -1.90 10.10 -8.53
N PRO A 82 -2.40 9.19 -7.68
CA PRO A 82 -2.30 7.75 -7.88
C PRO A 82 -2.80 7.30 -9.26
N LEU A 83 -2.37 6.13 -9.71
CA LEU A 83 -2.69 5.61 -11.06
C LEU A 83 -4.20 5.55 -11.33
N ASP A 84 -4.97 5.05 -10.37
CA ASP A 84 -6.41 4.86 -10.51
C ASP A 84 -7.18 6.19 -10.49
N ASP A 85 -6.69 7.16 -9.72
CA ASP A 85 -7.26 8.53 -9.69
C ASP A 85 -6.94 9.29 -10.99
N CYS A 86 -5.74 9.10 -11.56
CA CYS A 86 -5.42 9.61 -12.90
C CYS A 86 -6.35 9.01 -13.96
N LEU A 87 -6.64 7.69 -13.87
CA LEU A 87 -7.54 7.04 -14.80
C LEU A 87 -8.94 7.66 -14.72
N TYR A 88 -9.49 7.78 -13.50
CA TYR A 88 -10.82 8.36 -13.29
C TYR A 88 -10.92 9.80 -13.82
N ALA A 89 -9.90 10.63 -13.57
CA ALA A 89 -9.89 12.02 -14.01
C ALA A 89 -9.74 12.19 -15.53
N LEU A 90 -9.03 11.29 -16.20
CA LEU A 90 -8.77 11.35 -17.64
C LEU A 90 -9.84 10.64 -18.48
N GLN A 91 -10.63 9.75 -17.89
CA GLN A 91 -11.65 8.96 -18.57
C GLN A 91 -12.74 9.78 -19.27
N PRO A 92 -13.20 10.94 -18.73
CA PRO A 92 -14.14 11.81 -19.45
C PRO A 92 -13.59 12.38 -20.77
N SER A 93 -12.28 12.63 -20.85
CA SER A 93 -11.62 13.17 -22.05
C SER A 93 -11.07 12.08 -22.96
N LEU A 94 -10.73 10.92 -22.40
CA LEU A 94 -10.14 9.76 -23.08
C LEU A 94 -10.94 8.49 -22.73
N PRO A 95 -12.12 8.29 -23.33
CA PRO A 95 -13.04 7.20 -22.94
C PRO A 95 -12.49 5.81 -23.22
N HIS A 96 -11.57 5.66 -24.19
CA HIS A 96 -10.87 4.42 -24.52
C HIS A 96 -9.63 4.17 -23.65
N LEU A 97 -9.30 5.08 -22.72
CA LEU A 97 -8.15 4.92 -21.84
C LEU A 97 -8.39 3.76 -20.87
N THR A 98 -7.58 2.71 -20.99
CA THR A 98 -7.59 1.60 -20.04
C THR A 98 -6.49 1.77 -18.99
N ARG A 99 -6.70 1.20 -17.80
CA ARG A 99 -5.68 1.15 -16.74
C ARG A 99 -4.33 0.63 -17.23
N SER A 100 -4.34 -0.41 -18.06
CA SER A 100 -3.12 -1.01 -18.62
C SER A 100 -2.43 -0.10 -19.63
N ALA A 101 -3.18 0.58 -20.50
CA ALA A 101 -2.63 1.55 -21.42
C ALA A 101 -2.00 2.75 -20.68
N LEU A 102 -2.71 3.27 -19.68
CA LEU A 102 -2.21 4.33 -18.80
C LEU A 102 -0.91 3.91 -18.09
N HIS A 103 -0.90 2.75 -17.45
CA HIS A 103 0.29 2.24 -16.75
C HIS A 103 1.49 2.08 -17.68
N ARG A 104 1.31 1.48 -18.87
CA ARG A 104 2.38 1.33 -19.88
C ARG A 104 2.88 2.68 -20.38
N CYS A 105 1.98 3.64 -20.58
CA CYS A 105 2.33 5.02 -20.95
C CYS A 105 3.24 5.64 -19.89
N LEU A 106 2.81 5.66 -18.62
CA LEU A 106 3.61 6.23 -17.54
C LEU A 106 4.94 5.49 -17.33
N GLN A 107 4.97 4.17 -17.55
CA GLN A 107 6.20 3.36 -17.45
C GLN A 107 7.21 3.71 -18.54
N ARG A 108 6.76 3.94 -19.79
CA ARG A 108 7.63 4.39 -20.89
C ARG A 108 8.26 5.75 -20.62
N HIS A 109 7.51 6.65 -19.98
CA HIS A 109 7.98 7.99 -19.59
C HIS A 109 8.70 8.04 -18.22
N GLY A 110 8.91 6.89 -17.56
CA GLY A 110 9.63 6.83 -16.29
C GLY A 110 8.88 7.44 -15.08
N ILE A 111 7.59 7.76 -15.23
CA ILE A 111 6.75 8.44 -14.22
C ILE A 111 5.63 7.54 -13.67
N SER A 112 5.74 6.22 -13.89
CA SER A 112 4.81 5.22 -13.33
C SER A 112 4.82 5.25 -11.80
N ARG A 113 6.00 5.38 -11.19
CA ARG A 113 6.12 5.66 -9.76
C ARG A 113 5.95 7.16 -9.55
N LEU A 114 5.09 7.54 -8.61
CA LEU A 114 5.09 8.90 -8.12
C LEU A 114 6.49 9.21 -7.57
N PRO A 115 7.01 10.44 -7.77
CA PRO A 115 8.16 10.88 -7.01
C PRO A 115 7.86 10.63 -5.54
N ASP A 116 8.86 10.18 -4.77
CA ASP A 116 8.74 10.27 -3.33
C ASP A 116 8.59 11.75 -3.03
N VAL A 117 7.36 12.19 -2.81
CA VAL A 117 7.06 13.50 -2.22
C VAL A 117 7.44 13.35 -0.75
N GLU A 118 8.75 13.18 -0.50
CA GLU A 118 9.41 13.53 0.75
C GLU A 118 9.39 15.07 0.85
N GLY A 119 8.18 15.64 0.84
CA GLY A 119 7.99 16.85 1.62
C GLY A 119 8.14 16.41 3.06
N ASP A 120 9.35 16.50 3.59
CA ASP A 120 9.78 16.41 5.00
C ASP A 120 8.86 15.58 5.91
N LYS A 121 8.43 14.40 5.43
CA LYS A 121 7.54 13.53 6.18
C LYS A 121 8.47 12.72 7.06
N PRO A 122 8.40 12.88 8.39
CA PRO A 122 9.30 12.17 9.29
C PRO A 122 9.23 10.69 8.96
N LYS A 123 10.40 10.06 8.79
CA LYS A 123 10.53 8.62 8.56
C LYS A 123 9.52 7.91 9.45
N ARG A 124 8.63 7.11 8.85
CA ARG A 124 7.66 6.31 9.61
C ARG A 124 8.44 5.33 10.48
N GLN A 125 8.73 5.75 11.71
CA GLN A 125 9.32 4.88 12.70
C GLN A 125 8.31 3.78 13.03
N ARG A 126 8.81 2.56 13.17
CA ARG A 126 8.00 1.51 13.80
C ARG A 126 7.71 1.99 15.21
N PHE A 127 6.44 2.16 15.54
CA PHE A 127 6.04 2.46 16.91
C PHE A 127 6.65 1.41 17.84
N LYS A 128 7.16 1.86 18.98
CA LYS A 128 7.66 0.98 20.05
C LYS A 128 6.56 -0.04 20.39
N ARG A 129 6.95 -1.31 20.56
CA ARG A 129 6.02 -2.35 21.02
C ARG A 129 5.79 -2.18 22.51
N TYR A 130 4.53 -2.15 22.92
CA TYR A 130 4.11 -2.08 24.31
C TYR A 130 3.34 -3.37 24.66
N PRO A 131 3.34 -3.81 25.92
CA PRO A 131 2.35 -4.79 26.36
C PRO A 131 0.96 -4.13 26.37
N ILE A 132 -0.08 -4.96 26.44
CA ILE A 132 -1.46 -4.48 26.61
C ILE A 132 -1.61 -3.72 27.93
N GLY A 133 -2.41 -2.65 27.95
CA GLY A 133 -2.58 -1.74 29.09
C GLY A 133 -1.82 -0.41 28.95
N PHE A 134 -1.10 -0.21 27.84
CA PHE A 134 -0.40 1.05 27.57
C PHE A 134 -1.28 1.96 26.70
N PHE A 135 -1.95 2.89 27.37
CA PHE A 135 -2.83 3.85 26.72
C PHE A 135 -2.06 5.06 26.21
N HIS A 136 -2.32 5.42 24.96
CA HIS A 136 -2.04 6.74 24.46
C HIS A 136 -3.29 7.59 24.65
N ILE A 137 -3.13 8.69 25.38
CA ILE A 137 -4.21 9.63 25.67
C ILE A 137 -3.99 10.90 24.84
N ASP A 138 -5.00 11.30 24.09
CA ASP A 138 -5.03 12.53 23.30
C ASP A 138 -6.18 13.43 23.76
N ILE A 139 -6.05 14.74 23.54
CA ILE A 139 -7.06 15.75 23.92
C ILE A 139 -7.43 16.57 22.70
N ALA A 140 -8.72 16.69 22.43
CA ALA A 140 -9.25 17.48 21.32
C ALA A 140 -10.32 18.46 21.79
N GLU A 141 -10.23 19.71 21.34
CA GLU A 141 -11.31 20.69 21.46
C GLU A 141 -12.29 20.51 20.29
N VAL A 142 -13.59 20.45 20.60
CA VAL A 142 -14.70 20.41 19.66
C VAL A 142 -15.65 21.56 19.96
N GLN A 143 -16.15 22.19 18.91
CA GLN A 143 -17.12 23.28 18.99
C GLN A 143 -18.51 22.75 18.62
N THR A 144 -19.49 23.01 19.47
CA THR A 144 -20.92 22.80 19.19
C THR A 144 -21.66 24.14 19.25
N ALA A 145 -22.96 24.16 18.90
CA ALA A 145 -23.78 25.35 19.09
C ALA A 145 -23.91 25.76 20.59
N GLU A 146 -23.75 24.81 21.51
CA GLU A 146 -23.76 25.05 22.98
C GLU A 146 -22.41 25.53 23.53
N GLY A 147 -21.38 25.60 22.68
CA GLY A 147 -20.06 26.09 23.03
C GLY A 147 -18.95 25.04 22.94
N LYS A 148 -17.90 25.26 23.73
CA LYS A 148 -16.65 24.48 23.66
C LYS A 148 -16.75 23.21 24.51
N LEU A 149 -16.31 22.09 23.95
CA LEU A 149 -16.17 20.83 24.67
C LEU A 149 -14.79 20.21 24.45
N TYR A 150 -14.18 19.70 25.53
CA TYR A 150 -12.91 18.98 25.48
C TYR A 150 -13.17 17.48 25.52
N LEU A 151 -12.70 16.78 24.50
CA LEU A 151 -12.73 15.33 24.40
C LEU A 151 -11.37 14.76 24.79
N PHE A 152 -11.38 13.79 25.68
CA PHE A 152 -10.22 12.98 26.03
C PHE A 152 -10.36 11.64 25.35
N VAL A 153 -9.31 11.15 24.70
CA VAL A 153 -9.32 9.84 24.06
C VAL A 153 -8.19 8.97 24.55
N GLY A 154 -8.52 7.85 25.17
CA GLY A 154 -7.55 6.78 25.42
C GLY A 154 -7.63 5.70 24.34
N ILE A 155 -6.47 5.27 23.84
CA ILE A 155 -6.33 4.11 22.96
C ILE A 155 -5.21 3.21 23.46
N ASP A 156 -5.50 1.94 23.70
CA ASP A 156 -4.45 0.97 24.01
C ASP A 156 -3.58 0.74 22.76
N ARG A 157 -2.27 0.91 22.91
CA ARG A 157 -1.34 0.95 21.77
C ARG A 157 -1.17 -0.41 21.09
N THR A 158 -1.56 -1.49 21.74
CA THR A 158 -1.36 -2.86 21.27
C THR A 158 -2.63 -3.43 20.68
N SER A 159 -3.71 -3.46 21.46
CA SER A 159 -5.04 -3.89 21.02
C SER A 159 -5.76 -2.89 20.13
N LYS A 160 -5.33 -1.63 20.13
CA LYS A 160 -6.00 -0.52 19.43
C LYS A 160 -7.42 -0.26 19.93
N PHE A 161 -7.80 -0.78 21.09
CA PHE A 161 -9.10 -0.55 21.71
C PHE A 161 -9.19 0.88 22.23
N ALA A 162 -10.29 1.56 21.90
CA ALA A 162 -10.52 2.96 22.26
C ALA A 162 -11.59 3.08 23.35
N VAL A 163 -11.33 3.86 24.38
CA VAL A 163 -12.21 3.97 25.56
C VAL A 163 -12.99 5.27 25.66
N ASN A 164 -12.68 6.28 24.83
CA ASN A 164 -13.41 7.54 24.87
C ASN A 164 -13.27 8.34 23.54
N GLY A 165 -14.15 8.05 22.60
CA GLY A 165 -14.47 8.72 21.33
C GLY A 165 -13.43 9.60 20.64
N GLN A 166 -12.41 9.01 19.98
CA GLN A 166 -11.70 9.49 18.76
C GLN A 166 -10.26 8.91 18.59
N VAL A 167 -10.00 8.09 17.57
CA VAL A 167 -8.70 7.39 17.37
C VAL A 167 -7.66 8.29 16.69
N GLU A 168 -6.37 8.29 17.08
CA GLU A 168 -5.29 9.17 16.54
C GLU A 168 -5.28 9.33 15.00
N ARG A 169 -5.38 8.22 14.25
CA ARG A 169 -5.40 8.26 12.78
C ARG A 169 -6.74 8.68 12.19
N MET A 170 -7.77 8.58 13.03
CA MET A 170 -9.16 8.89 12.78
C MET A 170 -9.47 10.33 13.18
N ASN A 171 -8.68 10.98 14.04
CA ASN A 171 -8.79 12.42 14.34
C ASN A 171 -8.70 13.28 13.08
N ARG A 172 -7.92 12.87 12.08
CA ARG A 172 -7.92 13.52 10.76
C ARG A 172 -9.20 13.22 9.97
N THR A 173 -9.54 11.95 9.82
CA THR A 173 -10.71 11.51 9.01
C THR A 173 -12.04 11.97 9.61
N ILE A 174 -12.18 11.98 10.93
CA ILE A 174 -13.34 12.47 11.67
C ILE A 174 -13.34 13.99 11.66
N LYS A 175 -12.24 14.72 11.87
CA LYS A 175 -12.26 16.19 11.69
C LYS A 175 -12.65 16.59 10.26
N GLU A 176 -12.18 15.85 9.26
CA GLU A 176 -12.54 16.07 7.84
C GLU A 176 -13.98 15.65 7.52
N ALA A 177 -14.51 14.58 8.12
CA ALA A 177 -15.82 14.01 7.80
C ALA A 177 -16.96 14.44 8.73
N THR A 178 -16.68 14.88 9.96
CA THR A 178 -17.67 15.30 10.97
C THR A 178 -17.55 16.79 11.28
N VAL A 179 -16.43 17.26 11.83
CA VAL A 179 -16.30 18.67 12.27
C VAL A 179 -16.36 19.67 11.11
N LYS A 180 -15.94 19.29 9.89
CA LYS A 180 -16.09 20.12 8.68
C LYS A 180 -17.43 19.94 7.93
N ARG A 181 -18.24 18.95 8.27
CA ARG A 181 -19.44 18.55 7.48
C ARG A 181 -20.75 18.54 8.29
N PHE A 182 -20.69 18.39 9.60
CA PHE A 182 -21.83 18.29 10.50
C PHE A 182 -21.71 19.37 11.57
N HIS A 183 -22.73 20.21 11.66
CA HIS A 183 -22.91 21.14 12.77
C HIS A 183 -23.73 20.43 13.84
N TYR A 184 -23.20 20.35 15.08
CA TYR A 184 -23.92 19.74 16.20
C TYR A 184 -24.67 20.83 16.97
N GLU A 185 -25.98 20.64 17.12
CA GLU A 185 -26.85 21.57 17.85
C GLU A 185 -26.70 21.41 19.37
N SER A 186 -26.37 20.21 19.85
CA SER A 186 -26.17 19.93 21.27
C SER A 186 -24.97 19.04 21.56
N HIS A 187 -24.46 19.10 22.79
CA HIS A 187 -23.43 18.16 23.24
C HIS A 187 -23.90 16.71 23.26
N ASP A 188 -25.19 16.46 23.51
CA ASP A 188 -25.73 15.11 23.56
C ASP A 188 -25.78 14.45 22.18
N GLN A 189 -26.08 15.22 21.13
CA GLN A 189 -25.99 14.75 19.75
C GLN A 189 -24.57 14.31 19.40
N LEU A 190 -23.57 15.08 19.84
CA LEU A 190 -22.16 14.72 19.68
C LEU A 190 -21.81 13.45 20.48
N ARG A 191 -22.25 13.33 21.73
CA ARG A 191 -22.00 12.14 22.57
C ARG A 191 -22.56 10.86 21.96
N THR A 192 -23.81 10.89 21.49
CA THR A 192 -24.45 9.74 20.83
C THR A 192 -23.68 9.31 19.59
N HIS A 193 -23.33 10.26 18.72
CA HIS A 193 -22.60 9.93 17.51
C HIS A 193 -21.18 9.41 17.79
N LEU A 194 -20.51 9.93 18.83
CA LEU A 194 -19.21 9.41 19.28
C LEU A 194 -19.32 7.99 19.83
N ALA A 195 -20.39 7.67 20.55
CA ALA A 195 -20.65 6.31 21.06
C ALA A 195 -20.87 5.32 19.91
N ASP A 196 -21.70 5.67 18.92
CA ASP A 196 -21.93 4.84 17.73
C ASP A 196 -20.63 4.62 16.95
N PHE A 197 -19.85 5.69 16.81
CA PHE A 197 -18.56 5.62 16.14
C PHE A 197 -17.61 4.67 16.88
N MET A 198 -17.50 4.80 18.21
CA MET A 198 -16.68 3.91 19.03
C MET A 198 -17.11 2.46 18.89
N ALA A 199 -18.42 2.20 18.93
CA ALA A 199 -18.96 0.86 18.80
C ALA A 199 -18.57 0.26 17.43
N ALA A 200 -18.78 1.01 16.34
CA ALA A 200 -18.38 0.58 15.01
C ALA A 200 -16.86 0.32 14.90
N TYR A 201 -16.03 1.18 15.51
CA TYR A 201 -14.59 1.00 15.49
C TYR A 201 -14.11 -0.20 16.30
N ASN A 202 -14.55 -0.35 17.55
CA ASN A 202 -14.07 -1.39 18.46
C ASN A 202 -14.61 -2.78 18.08
N PHE A 203 -15.85 -2.86 17.58
CA PHE A 203 -16.55 -4.12 17.38
C PHE A 203 -16.75 -4.52 15.92
N ALA A 204 -16.79 -3.58 14.96
CA ALA A 204 -17.03 -3.91 13.54
C ALA A 204 -15.81 -3.70 12.63
N ARG A 205 -14.92 -2.74 12.94
CA ARG A 205 -13.80 -2.39 12.07
C ARG A 205 -12.64 -3.39 12.19
N ARG A 206 -12.35 -4.11 11.10
CA ARG A 206 -11.18 -4.99 10.99
C ARG A 206 -9.90 -4.20 10.69
N LEU A 207 -8.84 -4.41 11.49
CA LEU A 207 -7.59 -3.67 11.39
C LEU A 207 -6.46 -4.52 10.83
N LYS A 208 -5.79 -4.04 9.78
CA LYS A 208 -4.60 -4.70 9.20
C LYS A 208 -3.47 -4.89 10.22
N THR A 209 -3.33 -3.98 11.17
CA THR A 209 -2.33 -4.06 12.26
C THR A 209 -2.61 -5.19 13.24
N LEU A 210 -3.87 -5.66 13.31
CA LEU A 210 -4.31 -6.77 14.16
C LEU A 210 -4.56 -8.02 13.31
N CYS A 211 -3.91 -8.14 12.15
CA CYS A 211 -4.09 -9.25 11.22
C CYS A 211 -5.55 -9.47 10.78
N GLY A 212 -6.33 -8.38 10.67
CA GLY A 212 -7.73 -8.44 10.24
C GLY A 212 -8.74 -8.66 11.38
N LEU A 213 -8.29 -8.72 12.64
CA LEU A 213 -9.19 -8.74 13.80
C LEU A 213 -9.73 -7.33 14.10
N THR A 214 -10.89 -7.28 14.75
CA THR A 214 -11.38 -6.06 15.41
C THR A 214 -10.59 -5.82 16.71
N PRO A 215 -10.54 -4.58 17.23
CA PRO A 215 -9.93 -4.31 18.53
C PRO A 215 -10.45 -5.22 19.64
N TYR A 216 -11.77 -5.44 19.69
CA TYR A 216 -12.39 -6.33 20.66
C TYR A 216 -12.01 -7.80 20.46
N GLU A 217 -12.13 -8.33 19.24
CA GLU A 217 -11.72 -9.72 18.92
C GLU A 217 -10.26 -9.98 19.33
N TYR A 218 -9.39 -8.98 19.14
CA TYR A 218 -8.00 -9.07 19.54
C TYR A 218 -7.80 -9.08 21.06
N ILE A 219 -8.55 -8.26 21.81
CA ILE A 219 -8.55 -8.30 23.28
C ILE A 219 -9.02 -9.67 23.78
N ALA A 220 -10.16 -10.17 23.27
CA ALA A 220 -10.70 -11.45 23.68
C ALA A 220 -9.70 -12.59 23.42
N LYS A 221 -9.02 -12.55 22.27
CA LYS A 221 -7.95 -13.49 21.94
C LYS A 221 -6.78 -13.43 22.93
N ILE A 222 -6.33 -12.24 23.31
CA ILE A 222 -5.25 -12.10 24.29
C ILE A 222 -5.71 -12.59 25.65
N TRP A 223 -6.93 -12.28 26.07
CA TRP A 223 -7.47 -12.76 27.35
C TRP A 223 -7.50 -14.29 27.42
N THR A 224 -7.90 -14.98 26.35
CA THR A 224 -7.84 -16.46 26.31
C THR A 224 -6.42 -17.00 26.47
N SER A 225 -5.41 -16.30 25.96
CA SER A 225 -4.01 -16.73 26.06
C SER A 225 -3.27 -16.26 27.32
N GLU A 226 -3.63 -15.10 27.85
CA GLU A 226 -2.91 -14.38 28.92
C GLU A 226 -3.93 -13.67 29.85
N PRO A 227 -4.78 -14.42 30.58
CA PRO A 227 -5.86 -13.85 31.40
C PRO A 227 -5.34 -12.99 32.56
N ASP A 228 -4.15 -13.32 33.11
CA ASP A 228 -3.53 -12.59 34.23
C ASP A 228 -3.18 -11.13 33.91
N ARG A 229 -3.20 -10.76 32.62
CA ARG A 229 -3.01 -9.37 32.19
C ARG A 229 -4.27 -8.51 32.34
N PHE A 230 -5.40 -9.11 32.68
CA PHE A 230 -6.69 -8.42 32.79
C PHE A 230 -7.22 -8.53 34.21
N ILE A 231 -7.73 -7.41 34.72
CA ILE A 231 -8.37 -7.35 36.05
C ILE A 231 -9.77 -7.97 36.00
N VAL A 232 -10.44 -7.91 34.84
CA VAL A 232 -11.82 -8.35 34.62
C VAL A 232 -11.91 -9.07 33.29
N ASP A 233 -12.82 -10.04 33.17
CA ASP A 233 -13.15 -10.69 31.90
C ASP A 233 -13.72 -9.66 30.89
N PRO A 234 -13.01 -9.38 29.79
CA PRO A 234 -13.44 -8.40 28.80
C PRO A 234 -14.61 -8.90 27.94
N ILE A 235 -14.90 -10.21 27.92
CA ILE A 235 -15.94 -10.82 27.08
C ILE A 235 -17.34 -10.46 27.59
N LEU A 236 -17.46 -10.18 28.89
CA LEU A 236 -18.73 -9.80 29.53
C LEU A 236 -19.10 -8.31 29.35
N GLN A 237 -18.23 -7.50 28.76
CA GLN A 237 -18.46 -6.05 28.56
C GLN A 237 -18.95 -5.67 27.16
N MET A 238 -19.59 -6.60 26.44
CA MET A 238 -20.25 -6.25 25.20
C MET A 238 -21.37 -5.22 25.46
N PRO A 239 -21.46 -4.12 24.68
CA PRO A 239 -22.73 -3.44 24.51
C PRO A 239 -23.60 -4.37 23.65
N GLY A 240 -24.24 -5.35 24.29
CA GLY A 240 -25.38 -6.05 23.70
C GLY A 240 -26.54 -5.08 23.54
N LEU A 241 -27.59 -5.52 22.84
CA LEU A 241 -28.90 -4.90 22.97
C LEU A 241 -29.30 -4.96 24.44
N ASN A 242 -29.08 -3.87 25.19
CA ASN A 242 -29.81 -3.62 26.41
C ASN A 242 -31.26 -3.44 25.95
N THR A 243 -32.06 -4.49 26.16
CA THR A 243 -33.53 -4.37 26.20
C THR A 243 -33.96 -3.26 27.14
#